data_AF-A0A1H1L0B3-F1
#
_entry.id   AF-A0A1H1L0B3-F1
#
_cell.length_a   1.000
_cell.length_b   1.000
_cell.length_c   1.000
_cell.angle_alpha   90.00
_cell.angle_beta   90.00
_cell.angle_gamma   90.00
#
_symmetry.space_group_name_H-M   'P 1'
#
loop_
_entity.id
_entity.type
_entity.pdbx_description
1 polymer ?
#
loop_
_entity_poly.entity_id
_entity_poly.type
_entity_poly.pdbx_seq_one_letter_code
_entity_poly.pdbx_strand_id
1 'polypeptide(L)' 'MKKKVNYADDRGEMPDKLFVVFEDILPSPAEFARALEREKVTINLSAGSLSKFRRMAKKHRMPYQALIREVLDRVATRME' A
#
# COMPACT_ATOMS: atom_id res chain seq x y z
N MET A 1 -22.86 -24.64 -17.48
CA MET A 1 -23.82 -24.19 -16.44
C MET A 1 -23.03 -23.68 -15.26
N LYS A 2 -23.20 -22.42 -14.84
CA LYS A 2 -22.48 -21.86 -13.67
C LYS A 2 -23.12 -22.43 -12.39
N LYS A 3 -22.32 -23.10 -11.55
CA LYS A 3 -22.79 -23.57 -10.23
C LYS A 3 -23.08 -22.35 -9.37
N LYS A 4 -24.33 -22.21 -8.90
CA LYS A 4 -24.69 -21.21 -7.90
C LYS A 4 -24.08 -21.63 -6.57
N VAL A 5 -23.33 -20.74 -5.95
CA VAL A 5 -22.83 -20.93 -4.59
C VAL A 5 -24.02 -20.68 -3.67
N ASN A 6 -24.47 -21.74 -2.98
CA ASN A 6 -25.46 -21.62 -1.92
C ASN A 6 -24.70 -21.32 -0.64
N TYR A 7 -24.84 -20.09 -0.14
CA TYR A 7 -24.42 -19.77 1.22
C TYR A 7 -25.40 -20.45 2.16
N ALA A 8 -24.91 -21.34 3.02
CA ALA A 8 -25.67 -21.73 4.19
C ALA A 8 -25.74 -20.49 5.09
N ASP A 9 -26.94 -20.08 5.49
CA ASP A 9 -27.15 -19.10 6.56
C ASP A 9 -26.82 -19.82 7.88
N ASP A 10 -25.54 -20.15 8.07
CA ASP A 10 -25.03 -20.52 9.38
C ASP A 10 -24.99 -19.23 10.21
N ARG A 11 -26.16 -18.88 10.74
CA ARG A 11 -26.26 -18.15 12.01
C ARG A 11 -25.75 -19.09 13.10
N GLY A 12 -24.50 -19.53 12.98
CA GLY A 12 -23.76 -20.17 14.03
C GLY A 12 -23.89 -19.23 15.21
N GLU A 13 -24.32 -19.79 16.33
CA GLU A 13 -24.40 -19.11 17.62
C GLU A 13 -23.19 -18.20 17.75
N MET A 14 -23.40 -16.90 17.59
CA MET A 14 -22.30 -15.94 17.68
C MET A 14 -21.81 -16.04 19.12
N PRO A 15 -20.54 -16.42 19.37
CA PRO A 15 -20.06 -16.43 20.73
C PRO A 15 -20.18 -15.00 21.27
N ASP A 16 -21.00 -14.81 22.32
CA ASP A 16 -21.29 -13.53 22.98
C ASP A 16 -20.02 -12.73 23.37
N LYS A 17 -18.86 -13.36 23.31
CA LYS A 17 -17.57 -12.86 23.80
C LYS A 17 -16.57 -12.47 22.70
N LEU A 18 -16.94 -12.48 21.42
CA LEU A 18 -15.98 -12.22 20.32
C LEU A 18 -16.18 -10.87 19.62
N PHE A 19 -16.89 -9.92 20.22
CA PHE A 19 -16.90 -8.54 19.72
C PHE A 19 -15.98 -7.69 20.58
N VAL A 20 -14.67 -7.77 20.30
CA VAL A 20 -13.81 -6.62 20.59
C VAL A 20 -14.22 -5.58 19.57
N VAL A 21 -15.06 -4.63 19.98
CA VAL A 21 -15.39 -3.44 19.17
C VAL A 21 -14.08 -2.67 19.03
N PHE A 22 -13.37 -2.94 17.95
CA PHE A 22 -12.23 -2.12 17.56
C PHE A 22 -12.83 -0.78 17.11
N GLU A 23 -12.28 0.33 17.59
CA GLU A 23 -12.60 1.63 17.01
C GLU A 23 -12.34 1.53 15.51
N ASP A 24 -13.26 2.07 14.69
CA ASP A 24 -13.12 2.06 13.24
C ASP A 24 -11.91 2.92 12.85
N ILE A 25 -10.72 2.32 12.90
CA ILE A 25 -9.44 2.94 12.54
C ILE A 25 -9.30 3.07 11.02
N LEU A 26 -10.35 2.78 10.26
CA LEU A 26 -10.35 3.00 8.84
C LEU A 26 -10.49 4.51 8.59
N PRO A 27 -9.48 5.17 8.01
CA PRO A 27 -9.59 6.58 7.65
C PRO A 27 -10.76 6.75 6.68
N SER A 28 -11.43 7.90 6.75
CA SER A 28 -12.51 8.20 5.83
C SER A 28 -12.01 8.16 4.38
N PRO A 29 -12.89 7.85 3.39
CA PRO A 29 -12.49 7.82 1.99
C PRO A 29 -11.79 9.11 1.51
N ALA A 30 -12.16 10.26 2.08
CA ALA A 30 -11.57 11.55 1.78
C ALA A 30 -10.13 11.68 2.33
N GLU A 31 -9.87 11.24 3.56
CA GLU A 31 -8.52 11.20 4.14
C GLU A 31 -7.61 10.25 3.38
N PHE A 32 -8.15 9.10 2.96
CA PHE A 32 -7.44 8.15 2.11
C PHE A 32 -7.07 8.77 0.76
N ALA A 33 -7.98 9.53 0.14
CA ALA A 33 -7.72 10.21 -1.12
C ALA A 33 -6.65 11.31 -0.99
N ARG A 34 -6.65 12.07 0.11
CA ARG A 34 -5.63 13.09 0.39
C ARG A 34 -4.22 12.50 0.50
N ALA A 35 -4.09 11.33 1.14
CA ALA A 35 -2.82 10.61 1.23
C ALA A 35 -2.31 10.09 -0.14
N LEU A 36 -3.15 10.10 -1.18
CA LEU A 36 -2.81 9.66 -2.53
C LEU A 36 -2.41 10.81 -3.47
N GLU A 37 -2.41 12.06 -3.01
CA GLU A 37 -1.95 13.18 -3.82
C GLU A 37 -0.49 12.96 -4.23
N ARG A 38 -0.27 12.85 -5.55
CA ARG A 38 1.04 12.61 -6.14
C ARG A 38 1.29 13.60 -7.25
N GLU A 39 2.34 14.39 -7.10
CA GLU A 39 2.83 15.24 -8.19
C GLU A 39 3.76 14.47 -9.12
N LYS A 40 3.54 14.65 -10.43
CA LYS A 40 4.40 14.05 -11.46
C LYS A 40 5.53 15.00 -11.77
N VAL A 41 6.75 14.58 -11.45
CA VAL A 41 7.97 15.32 -11.76
C VAL A 41 8.86 14.48 -12.69
N THR A 42 9.52 15.14 -13.63
CA THR A 42 10.56 14.54 -14.48
C THR A 42 11.92 15.01 -13.99
N ILE A 43 12.76 14.07 -13.55
CA ILE A 43 14.15 14.35 -13.13
C ILE A 43 15.12 13.47 -13.93
N ASN A 44 16.29 14.00 -14.24
CA ASN A 44 17.36 13.23 -14.86
C ASN A 44 18.16 12.49 -13.79
N LEU A 45 18.34 11.18 -13.96
CA LEU A 45 19.16 10.34 -13.09
C LEU A 45 20.35 9.79 -13.87
N SER A 46 21.49 9.60 -13.18
CA SER A 46 22.64 8.95 -13.79
C SER A 46 22.38 7.46 -14.05
N ALA A 47 22.99 6.92 -15.11
CA ALA A 47 22.88 5.50 -15.45
C ALA A 47 23.40 4.58 -14.33
N GLY A 48 24.43 5.03 -13.60
CA GLY A 48 24.98 4.33 -12.44
C GLY A 48 23.98 4.21 -11.29
N SER A 49 23.29 5.31 -10.95
CA SER A 49 22.24 5.30 -9.93
C SER A 49 21.09 4.38 -10.33
N LEU A 50 20.61 4.48 -11.57
CA LEU A 50 19.52 3.64 -12.06
C LEU A 50 19.86 2.14 -11.99
N SER A 51 21.12 1.78 -12.28
CA SER A 51 21.61 0.40 -12.22
C SER A 51 21.59 -0.17 -10.79
N LYS A 52 21.94 0.64 -9.79
CA LYS A 52 21.87 0.26 -8.36
C LYS A 52 20.41 0.00 -7.94
N PHE A 53 19.51 0.92 -8.29
CA PHE A 53 18.08 0.77 -8.00
C PHE A 53 17.49 -0.48 -8.63
N ARG A 54 17.80 -0.77 -9.90
CA ARG A 54 17.35 -1.99 -10.60
C ARG A 54 17.81 -3.27 -9.90
N ARG A 55 19.05 -3.32 -9.40
CA ARG A 55 19.59 -4.49 -8.68
C ARG A 55 18.87 -4.70 -7.34
N MET A 56 18.69 -3.64 -6.56
CA MET A 56 17.95 -3.70 -5.29
C MET A 56 16.49 -4.09 -5.50
N ALA A 57 15.82 -3.47 -6.47
CA ALA A 57 14.44 -3.77 -6.84
C ALA A 57 14.22 -5.26 -7.15
N LYS A 58 15.15 -5.88 -7.90
CA LYS A 58 15.13 -7.32 -8.16
C LYS A 58 15.26 -8.16 -6.88
N LYS A 59 16.16 -7.78 -5.97
CA LYS A 59 16.37 -8.47 -4.69
C LYS A 59 15.11 -8.44 -3.82
N HIS A 60 14.41 -7.31 -3.79
CA HIS A 60 13.22 -7.10 -2.96
C HIS A 60 11.89 -7.37 -3.69
N ARG A 61 11.93 -7.89 -4.93
CA ARG A 61 10.75 -8.18 -5.78
C ARG A 61 9.78 -7.01 -5.87
N MET A 62 10.30 -5.80 -6.03
CA MET A 62 9.51 -4.58 -6.14
C MET A 62 9.92 -3.75 -7.36
N PRO A 63 9.05 -2.88 -7.91
CA PRO A 63 9.43 -2.01 -9.02
C PRO A 63 10.46 -0.97 -8.57
N TYR A 64 11.52 -0.76 -9.36
CA TYR A 64 12.59 0.18 -9.01
C TYR A 64 12.11 1.63 -8.88
N GLN A 65 11.02 1.99 -9.55
CA GLN A 65 10.38 3.31 -9.45
C GLN A 65 9.77 3.54 -8.05
N ALA A 66 9.19 2.51 -7.43
CA ALA A 66 8.66 2.62 -6.07
C ALA A 66 9.81 2.81 -5.07
N LEU A 67 10.93 2.13 -5.30
CA LEU A 67 12.10 2.25 -4.45
C LEU A 67 12.76 3.64 -4.57
N ILE A 68 12.79 4.22 -5.77
CA ILE A 68 13.24 5.62 -5.97
C ILE A 68 12.32 6.58 -5.21
N ARG A 69 11.00 6.40 -5.30
CA ARG A 69 10.02 7.24 -4.61
C ARG A 69 10.21 7.20 -3.10
N GLU A 70 10.31 6.00 -2.52
CA GLU A 70 10.51 5.82 -1.08
C GLU A 70 11.79 6.48 -0.56
N VAL A 71 12.88 6.43 -1.34
CA VAL A 71 14.13 7.11 -0.99
C VAL A 71 13.97 8.62 -0.99
N LEU A 72 13.28 9.18 -2.00
CA LEU A 72 13.02 10.62 -2.06
C LEU A 72 12.13 11.07 -0.90
N ASP A 73 11.05 10.33 -0.61
CA ASP A 73 10.14 10.63 0.49
C ASP A 73 10.88 10.63 1.84
N ARG A 74 11.69 9.59 2.12
CA ARG A 74 12.48 9.51 3.37
C ARG A 74 13.51 10.63 3.52
N VAL A 75 14.12 11.05 2.41
CA VAL A 75 15.10 12.15 2.44
C VAL A 75 14.39 13.47 2.71
N ALA A 76 13.24 13.71 2.07
CA ALA A 76 12.43 14.91 2.30
C ALA A 76 11.98 15.02 3.76
N THR A 77 11.41 13.94 4.34
CA THR A 77 11.02 13.91 5.76
C THR A 77 12.17 14.14 6.73
N ARG A 78 13.42 13.85 6.34
CA ARG A 78 14.61 14.10 7.18
C ARG A 78 15.14 15.54 7.05
N MET A 79 14.79 16.23 5.98
CA MET A 79 15.21 17.62 5.76
C MET A 79 14.31 18.63 6.46
N GLU A 80 13.12 18.21 6.90
CA GLU A 80 12.22 18.92 7.80
C GLU A 80 12.67 18.78 9.27
#